data_AF-A0A496UPB8-F1
#
_entry.id   AF-A0A496UPB8-F1
#
_cell.length_a   1.000
_cell.length_b   1.000
_cell.length_c   1.000
_cell.angle_alpha   90.00
_cell.angle_beta   90.00
_cell.angle_gamma   90.00
#
_symmetry.space_group_name_H-M   'P 1'
#
loop_
_entity.id
_entity.type
_entity.pdbx_description
1 polymer ?
#
loop_
_entity_poly.entity_id
_entity_poly.type
_entity_poly.pdbx_seq_one_letter_code
_entity_poly.pdbx_strand_id
1 'polypeptide(L)'
;MEQDRDRLKHLLIILLETLSASVSSHSGRRRLIQDKVAAAGLDEEDVNGLLDWIEGHWDLRPLPNLDRGRLPDAPSTDAVRVFVDFEREIVTPRALAYLVKLQTSGQIDRTELEALLNYAAYIGVGPLETEDLETVIEQVLFRPGRPGMTGGASEGQEHLH
;
A
#
# COMPACT_ATOMS: atom_id res chain seq x y z
N MET A 1 -28.36 8.79 -6.29
CA MET A 1 -27.57 7.87 -5.43
C MET A 1 -26.40 7.24 -6.18
N GLU A 2 -26.60 6.49 -7.27
CA GLU A 2 -25.46 5.88 -8.01
C GLU A 2 -24.62 6.91 -8.76
N GLN A 3 -25.27 7.89 -9.37
CA GLN A 3 -24.63 9.01 -10.07
C GLN A 3 -23.82 9.92 -9.12
N ASP A 4 -24.29 10.10 -7.88
CA ASP A 4 -23.60 10.88 -6.85
C ASP A 4 -22.36 10.16 -6.32
N ARG A 5 -22.43 8.82 -6.23
CA ARG A 5 -21.30 7.96 -5.83
C ARG A 5 -20.19 7.99 -6.87
N ASP A 6 -20.54 7.96 -8.15
CA ASP A 6 -19.55 8.00 -9.24
C ASP A 6 -18.92 9.38 -9.40
N ARG A 7 -19.68 10.45 -9.13
CA ARG A 7 -19.14 11.82 -9.01
C ARG A 7 -18.14 11.94 -7.86
N LEU A 8 -18.48 11.43 -6.68
CA LEU A 8 -17.59 11.45 -5.51
C LEU A 8 -16.28 10.68 -5.76
N LYS A 9 -16.37 9.50 -6.40
CA LYS A 9 -15.19 8.72 -6.79
C LYS A 9 -14.28 9.47 -7.75
N HIS A 10 -14.85 10.11 -8.78
CA HIS A 10 -14.09 10.91 -9.72
C HIS A 10 -13.37 12.07 -9.02
N LEU A 11 -14.06 12.72 -8.10
CA LEU A 11 -13.50 13.85 -7.34
C LEU A 11 -12.35 13.39 -6.42
N LEU A 12 -12.50 12.24 -5.74
CA LEU A 12 -11.44 11.61 -4.95
C LEU A 12 -10.21 11.25 -5.80
N ILE A 13 -10.41 10.71 -7.01
CA ILE A 13 -9.31 10.40 -7.93
C ILE A 13 -8.55 11.67 -8.33
N ILE A 14 -9.27 12.73 -8.71
CA ILE A 14 -8.68 14.01 -9.08
C ILE A 14 -7.89 14.63 -7.91
N LEU A 15 -8.41 14.54 -6.69
CA LEU A 15 -7.72 14.97 -5.47
C LEU A 15 -6.43 14.19 -5.24
N LEU A 16 -6.47 12.86 -5.32
CA LEU A 16 -5.30 12.00 -5.12
C LEU A 16 -4.24 12.22 -6.19
N GLU A 17 -4.62 12.38 -7.46
CA GLU A 17 -3.69 12.74 -8.55
C GLU A 17 -3.02 14.08 -8.30
N THR A 18 -3.78 15.07 -7.83
CA THR A 18 -3.27 16.42 -7.59
C THR A 18 -2.36 16.48 -6.36
N LEU A 19 -2.63 15.68 -5.33
CA LEU A 19 -1.77 15.54 -4.15
C LEU A 19 -0.49 14.75 -4.47
N SER A 20 -0.57 13.78 -5.40
CA SER A 20 0.57 13.00 -5.90
C SER A 20 1.47 13.82 -6.83
N ALA A 21 0.89 14.75 -7.59
CA ALA A 21 1.66 15.71 -8.38
C ALA A 21 2.50 16.59 -7.45
N SER A 22 3.82 16.56 -7.64
CA SER A 22 4.81 17.38 -6.92
C SER A 22 4.65 18.88 -7.24
N VAL A 23 3.54 19.48 -6.82
CA VAL A 23 3.32 20.92 -6.88
C VAL A 23 3.69 21.49 -5.52
N SER A 24 4.74 22.33 -5.52
CA SER A 24 5.41 22.81 -4.31
C SER A 24 4.65 23.90 -3.55
N SER A 25 3.50 24.40 -4.06
CA SER A 25 2.72 25.47 -3.44
C SER A 25 1.23 25.12 -3.30
N HIS A 26 0.64 25.51 -2.17
CA HIS A 26 -0.78 25.31 -1.86
C HIS A 26 -1.71 26.00 -2.88
N SER A 27 -1.33 27.22 -3.31
CA SER A 27 -2.06 27.99 -4.32
C SER A 27 -2.04 27.33 -5.70
N GLY A 28 -0.93 26.68 -6.06
CA GLY A 28 -0.81 25.92 -7.31
C GLY A 28 -1.66 24.65 -7.32
N ARG A 29 -1.78 23.97 -6.17
CA ARG A 29 -2.63 22.77 -6.03
C ARG A 29 -4.11 23.11 -6.15
N ARG A 30 -4.59 24.17 -5.50
CA ARG A 30 -6.00 24.59 -5.56
C ARG A 30 -6.43 24.88 -6.99
N ARG A 31 -5.59 25.59 -7.75
CA ARG A 31 -5.86 25.88 -9.17
C ARG A 31 -5.87 24.62 -10.04
N LEU A 32 -4.95 23.69 -9.81
CA LEU A 32 -4.92 22.43 -10.55
C LEU A 32 -6.15 21.54 -10.29
N ILE A 33 -6.66 21.54 -9.05
CA ILE A 33 -7.91 20.85 -8.71
C ILE A 33 -9.07 21.51 -9.45
N GLN A 34 -9.18 22.84 -9.39
CA GLN A 34 -10.24 23.57 -10.10
C GLN A 34 -10.22 23.29 -11.60
N ASP A 35 -9.04 23.34 -12.25
CA ASP A 35 -8.90 23.06 -13.68
C ASP A 35 -9.29 21.61 -14.04
N LYS A 36 -8.86 20.63 -13.24
CA LYS A 36 -9.18 19.21 -13.46
C LYS A 36 -10.66 18.89 -13.21
N VAL A 37 -11.26 19.55 -12.23
CA VAL A 37 -12.66 19.29 -11.88
C VAL A 37 -13.62 19.98 -12.85
N ALA A 38 -13.28 21.19 -13.32
CA ALA A 38 -14.01 21.85 -14.40
C ALA A 38 -13.97 21.01 -15.69
N ALA A 39 -12.82 20.42 -16.02
CA ALA A 39 -12.69 19.50 -17.15
C ALA A 39 -13.54 18.21 -17.00
N ALA A 40 -13.87 17.82 -15.77
CA ALA A 40 -14.72 16.67 -15.46
C ALA A 40 -16.23 16.99 -15.46
N GLY A 41 -16.63 18.24 -15.71
CA GLY A 41 -18.04 18.66 -15.77
C GLY A 41 -18.76 18.69 -14.42
N LEU A 42 -17.98 18.81 -13.33
CA LEU A 42 -18.50 18.99 -11.98
C LEU A 42 -18.64 20.50 -11.69
N ASP A 43 -19.67 20.86 -10.93
CA ASP A 43 -20.00 22.25 -10.66
C ASP A 43 -18.98 22.91 -9.72
N GLU A 44 -18.68 24.18 -9.97
CA GLU A 44 -17.68 24.96 -9.23
C GLU A 44 -18.11 25.12 -7.75
N GLU A 45 -19.42 25.14 -7.49
CA GLU A 45 -19.99 25.20 -6.14
C GLU A 45 -19.72 23.93 -5.33
N ASP A 46 -19.89 22.74 -5.94
CA ASP A 46 -19.61 21.45 -5.29
C ASP A 46 -18.13 21.28 -4.95
N VAL A 47 -17.24 21.78 -5.83
CA VAL A 47 -15.79 21.72 -5.63
C VAL A 47 -15.34 22.63 -4.52
N ASN A 48 -15.81 23.87 -4.51
CA ASN A 48 -15.48 24.82 -3.46
C ASN A 48 -16.04 24.32 -2.11
N GLY A 49 -17.28 23.79 -2.10
CA GLY A 49 -17.86 23.18 -0.92
C GLY A 49 -17.04 22.00 -0.38
N LEU A 50 -16.52 21.14 -1.26
CA LEU A 50 -15.65 20.04 -0.84
C LEU A 50 -14.28 20.53 -0.38
N LEU A 51 -13.65 21.48 -1.08
CA LEU A 51 -12.36 22.03 -0.69
C LEU A 51 -12.46 22.74 0.65
N ASP A 52 -13.52 23.51 0.89
CA ASP A 52 -13.77 24.19 2.15
C ASP A 52 -14.09 23.17 3.26
N TRP A 53 -14.81 22.08 2.93
CA TRP A 53 -15.02 20.96 3.86
C TRP A 53 -13.70 20.28 4.23
N ILE A 54 -12.83 19.99 3.26
CA ILE A 54 -11.49 19.42 3.48
C ILE A 54 -10.65 20.39 4.30
N GLU A 55 -10.58 21.68 3.95
CA GLU A 55 -9.81 22.67 4.71
C GLU A 55 -10.33 22.84 6.15
N GLY A 56 -11.64 22.66 6.37
CA GLY A 56 -12.27 22.75 7.69
C GLY A 56 -12.22 21.46 8.55
N HIS A 57 -12.20 20.28 7.92
CA HIS A 57 -12.23 18.98 8.61
C HIS A 57 -10.90 18.24 8.58
N TRP A 58 -10.06 18.52 7.59
CA TRP A 58 -8.71 18.00 7.52
C TRP A 58 -7.85 18.86 8.42
N ASP A 59 -7.58 18.34 9.60
CA ASP A 59 -6.60 18.91 10.51
C ASP A 59 -5.20 18.72 9.90
N LEU A 60 -4.84 19.63 9.00
CA LEU A 60 -3.50 19.78 8.44
C LEU A 60 -2.54 20.40 9.45
N ARG A 61 -2.75 20.21 10.77
CA ARG A 61 -1.66 20.31 11.72
C ARG A 61 -0.48 19.56 11.08
N PRO A 62 0.66 20.23 10.85
CA PRO A 62 1.82 19.53 10.32
C PRO A 62 2.00 18.34 11.24
N LEU A 63 1.90 17.12 10.67
CA LEU A 63 2.21 15.88 11.36
C LEU A 63 3.41 16.20 12.23
N PRO A 64 3.28 16.09 13.57
CA PRO A 64 4.22 16.69 14.52
C PRO A 64 5.59 16.37 14.01
N ASN A 65 6.33 17.42 13.61
CA ASN A 65 7.52 17.37 12.76
C ASN A 65 8.30 16.10 13.13
N LEU A 66 7.99 14.99 12.45
CA LEU A 66 8.56 13.70 12.74
C LEU A 66 9.95 13.94 12.23
N ASP A 67 10.84 14.21 13.19
CA ASP A 67 12.17 14.71 12.95
C ASP A 67 12.67 13.96 11.72
N ARG A 68 12.76 14.65 10.58
CA ARG A 68 13.17 14.01 9.33
C ARG A 68 14.67 13.73 9.39
N GLY A 69 15.21 13.45 10.58
CA GLY A 69 16.30 12.54 10.78
C GLY A 69 15.96 11.27 10.01
N ARG A 70 16.43 11.26 8.77
CA ARG A 70 16.46 10.18 7.79
C ARG A 70 15.72 8.96 8.33
N LEU A 71 14.40 8.92 8.12
CA LEU A 71 13.64 7.69 8.31
C LEU A 71 14.46 6.59 7.65
N PRO A 72 14.90 5.57 8.39
CA PRO A 72 15.82 4.62 7.84
C PRO A 72 15.13 3.95 6.65
N ASP A 73 15.80 3.92 5.50
CA ASP A 73 15.25 3.40 4.25
C ASP A 73 14.79 1.93 4.40
N ALA A 74 15.34 1.24 5.42
CA ALA A 74 14.91 -0.07 5.87
C ALA A 74 14.93 -0.15 7.41
N PRO A 75 14.05 -0.97 8.01
CA PRO A 75 14.07 -1.24 9.45
C PRO A 75 15.38 -1.89 9.89
N SER A 76 15.81 -1.66 11.13
CA SER A 76 17.00 -2.29 11.70
C SER A 76 16.85 -3.82 11.80
N THR A 77 17.97 -4.53 11.95
CA THR A 77 17.99 -5.99 12.20
C THR A 77 17.22 -6.37 13.46
N ASP A 78 17.16 -5.47 14.44
CA ASP A 78 16.42 -5.66 15.70
C ASP A 78 14.95 -5.21 15.62
N ALA A 79 14.48 -4.78 14.44
CA ALA A 79 13.11 -4.31 14.28
C ALA A 79 12.13 -5.49 14.26
N VAL A 80 11.14 -5.44 15.16
CA VAL A 80 10.09 -6.46 15.24
C VAL A 80 8.88 -6.00 14.43
N ARG A 81 8.32 -6.89 13.58
CA ARG A 81 7.04 -6.64 12.91
C ARG A 81 5.90 -6.81 13.92
N VAL A 82 5.00 -5.83 13.96
CA VAL A 82 3.73 -5.94 14.68
C VAL A 82 2.62 -6.05 13.64
N PHE A 83 1.84 -7.14 13.70
CA PHE A 83 0.65 -7.29 12.86
C PHE A 83 -0.51 -6.48 13.42
N VAL A 84 -1.08 -5.62 12.57
CA VAL A 84 -2.23 -4.76 12.92
C VAL A 84 -3.52 -5.57 12.93
N ASP A 85 -4.56 -5.03 13.59
CA ASP A 85 -5.84 -5.73 13.76
C ASP A 85 -6.47 -6.17 12.44
N PHE A 86 -6.40 -5.31 11.42
CA PHE A 86 -6.88 -5.61 10.07
C PHE A 86 -6.20 -6.86 9.44
N GLU A 87 -4.88 -7.01 9.61
CA GLU A 87 -4.17 -8.19 9.10
C GLU A 87 -4.62 -9.47 9.84
N ARG A 88 -4.97 -9.35 11.12
CA ARG A 88 -5.47 -10.47 11.94
C ARG A 88 -6.91 -10.85 11.64
N GLU A 89 -7.68 -9.94 11.07
CA GLU A 89 -9.04 -10.21 10.57
C GLU A 89 -9.02 -10.95 9.23
N ILE A 90 -7.97 -10.76 8.42
CA ILE A 90 -7.86 -11.30 7.06
C ILE A 90 -7.03 -12.58 7.02
N VAL A 91 -6.10 -12.76 7.95
CA VAL A 91 -5.22 -13.95 7.99
C VAL A 91 -5.24 -14.49 9.40
N THR A 92 -5.49 -15.80 9.55
CA THR A 92 -5.56 -16.39 10.89
C THR A 92 -4.21 -16.30 11.61
N PRO A 93 -4.20 -16.29 12.96
CA PRO A 93 -2.95 -16.26 13.71
C PRO A 93 -1.97 -17.38 13.33
N ARG A 94 -2.48 -18.56 12.97
CA ARG A 94 -1.68 -19.71 12.53
C ARG A 94 -1.04 -19.45 11.16
N ALA A 95 -1.82 -18.92 10.22
CA ALA A 95 -1.36 -18.54 8.90
C ALA A 95 -0.33 -17.38 8.95
N LEU A 96 -0.54 -16.38 9.81
CA LEU A 96 0.45 -15.33 10.06
C LEU A 96 1.77 -15.89 10.61
N ALA A 97 1.71 -16.83 11.57
CA ALA A 97 2.90 -17.49 12.11
C ALA A 97 3.64 -18.30 11.04
N TYR A 98 2.92 -18.93 10.12
CA TYR A 98 3.51 -19.61 8.97
C TYR A 98 4.29 -18.64 8.07
N LEU A 99 3.72 -17.49 7.73
CA LEU A 99 4.41 -16.45 6.94
C LEU A 99 5.67 -15.92 7.64
N VAL A 100 5.61 -15.70 8.96
CA VAL A 100 6.80 -15.31 9.76
C VAL A 100 7.86 -16.41 9.71
N LYS A 101 7.48 -17.69 9.77
CA LYS A 101 8.43 -18.81 9.64
C LYS A 101 9.10 -18.83 8.28
N LEU A 102 8.37 -18.57 7.19
CA LEU A 102 8.95 -18.47 5.85
C LEU A 102 9.95 -17.31 5.78
N GLN A 103 9.60 -16.15 6.34
CA GLN A 103 10.48 -14.98 6.35
C GLN A 103 11.76 -15.21 7.17
N THR A 104 11.62 -15.74 8.37
CA THR A 104 12.75 -15.99 9.29
C THR A 104 13.67 -17.12 8.82
N SER A 105 13.15 -18.05 8.01
CA SER A 105 13.97 -19.09 7.34
C SER A 105 14.61 -18.61 6.03
N GLY A 106 14.34 -17.38 5.60
CA GLY A 106 14.89 -16.81 4.38
C GLY A 106 14.27 -17.34 3.09
N GLN A 107 13.12 -18.04 3.17
CA GLN A 107 12.39 -18.50 1.99
C GLN A 107 11.62 -17.38 1.28
N ILE A 108 11.24 -16.36 2.05
CA ILE A 108 10.71 -15.10 1.53
C ILE A 108 11.43 -13.94 2.21
N ASP A 109 11.61 -12.83 1.51
CA ASP A 109 12.08 -11.59 2.11
C ASP A 109 10.93 -10.78 2.74
N ARG A 110 11.27 -9.63 3.32
CA ARG A 110 10.28 -8.76 3.95
C ARG A 110 9.32 -8.13 2.93
N THR A 111 9.81 -7.79 1.74
CA THR A 111 9.02 -7.17 0.66
C THR A 111 7.98 -8.16 0.15
N GLU A 112 8.35 -9.42 0.01
CA GLU A 112 7.49 -10.53 -0.37
C GLU A 112 6.43 -10.78 0.69
N LEU A 113 6.78 -10.74 1.98
CA LEU A 113 5.81 -10.81 3.08
C LEU A 113 4.74 -9.70 2.98
N GLU A 114 5.15 -8.44 2.74
CA GLU A 114 4.18 -7.35 2.54
C GLU A 114 3.30 -7.58 1.31
N ALA A 115 3.89 -8.07 0.22
CA ALA A 115 3.14 -8.35 -1.01
C ALA A 115 2.08 -9.43 -0.79
N LEU A 116 2.39 -10.47 -0.02
CA LEU A 116 1.46 -11.54 0.34
C LEU A 116 0.31 -11.01 1.20
N LEU A 117 0.59 -10.19 2.22
CA LEU A 117 -0.43 -9.61 3.09
C LEU A 117 -1.34 -8.62 2.36
N ASN A 118 -0.76 -7.78 1.49
CA ASN A 118 -1.53 -6.88 0.63
C ASN A 118 -2.44 -7.65 -0.34
N TYR A 119 -1.95 -8.76 -0.90
CA TYR A 119 -2.76 -9.59 -1.77
C TYR A 119 -3.88 -10.32 -1.01
N ALA A 120 -3.58 -10.85 0.19
CA ALA A 120 -4.58 -11.44 1.08
C ALA A 120 -5.70 -10.44 1.41
N ALA A 121 -5.34 -9.19 1.71
CA ALA A 121 -6.31 -8.11 1.92
C ALA A 121 -7.15 -7.80 0.66
N TYR A 122 -6.55 -7.90 -0.52
CA TYR A 122 -7.24 -7.65 -1.79
C TYR A 122 -8.27 -8.72 -2.14
N ILE A 123 -7.96 -10.00 -1.89
CA ILE A 123 -8.85 -11.12 -2.22
C ILE A 123 -9.92 -11.40 -1.16
N GLY A 124 -9.99 -10.62 -0.07
CA GLY A 124 -10.70 -10.91 1.18
C GLY A 124 -12.11 -11.52 1.04
N VAL A 125 -12.19 -12.84 1.19
CA VAL A 125 -13.44 -13.64 1.32
C VAL A 125 -13.52 -14.31 2.71
N GLY A 126 -12.85 -13.72 3.71
CA GLY A 126 -12.77 -14.24 5.08
C GLY A 126 -11.32 -14.46 5.53
N PRO A 127 -11.11 -14.89 6.79
CA PRO A 127 -9.78 -15.12 7.32
C PRO A 127 -9.14 -16.32 6.61
N LEU A 128 -8.01 -16.07 5.93
CA LEU A 128 -7.24 -17.10 5.24
C LEU A 128 -6.55 -18.01 6.24
N GLU A 129 -6.70 -19.32 6.03
CA GLU A 129 -5.98 -20.34 6.76
C GLU A 129 -4.63 -20.66 6.10
N THR A 130 -3.85 -21.55 6.73
CA THR A 130 -2.49 -21.86 6.26
C THR A 130 -2.52 -22.53 4.89
N GLU A 131 -3.54 -23.33 4.62
CA GLU A 131 -3.75 -24.05 3.37
C GLU A 131 -4.08 -23.09 2.22
N ASP A 132 -4.81 -22.01 2.49
CA ASP A 132 -5.14 -20.98 1.50
C ASP A 132 -3.91 -20.16 1.10
N LEU A 133 -2.93 -20.04 2.01
CA LEU A 133 -1.71 -19.29 1.76
C LEU A 133 -0.85 -19.91 0.66
N GLU A 134 -0.91 -21.22 0.43
CA GLU A 134 -0.17 -21.85 -0.68
C GLU A 134 -0.59 -21.25 -2.02
N THR A 135 -1.91 -21.12 -2.23
CA THR A 135 -2.46 -20.50 -3.44
C THR A 135 -2.07 -19.02 -3.52
N VAL A 136 -2.11 -18.29 -2.40
CA VAL A 136 -1.68 -16.88 -2.35
C VAL A 136 -0.20 -16.74 -2.71
N ILE A 137 0.66 -17.59 -2.16
CA ILE A 137 2.10 -17.60 -2.43
C ILE A 137 2.37 -17.86 -3.91
N GLU A 138 1.70 -18.86 -4.50
CA GLU A 138 1.77 -19.12 -5.94
C GLU A 138 1.38 -17.90 -6.77
N GLN A 139 0.26 -17.26 -6.42
CA GLN A 139 -0.26 -16.10 -7.16
C GLN A 139 0.56 -14.82 -6.99
N VAL A 140 1.33 -14.69 -5.92
CA VAL A 140 2.10 -13.47 -5.63
C VAL A 140 3.56 -13.62 -6.05
N LEU A 141 4.18 -14.76 -5.76
CA LEU A 141 5.60 -15.00 -6.03
C LEU A 141 5.85 -15.58 -7.44
N PHE A 142 4.93 -16.38 -7.97
CA PHE A 142 5.15 -17.14 -9.22
C PHE A 142 4.30 -16.67 -10.41
N ARG A 143 3.80 -15.43 -10.37
CA ARG A 143 3.00 -14.85 -11.47
C ARG A 143 3.78 -14.86 -12.80
N PRO A 144 3.21 -15.38 -13.90
CA PRO A 144 3.82 -15.29 -15.21
C PRO A 144 3.90 -13.81 -15.65
N GLY A 145 5.12 -13.28 -15.76
CA GLY A 145 5.38 -11.90 -16.20
C GLY A 145 6.29 -11.06 -15.29
N ARG A 146 6.73 -11.56 -14.13
CA ARG A 146 7.85 -10.96 -13.38
C ARG A 146 9.16 -11.69 -13.71
N PRO A 147 10.16 -11.02 -14.32
CA PRO A 147 11.48 -11.62 -14.50
C PRO A 147 12.22 -11.56 -13.17
N GLY A 148 12.42 -12.71 -12.52
CA GLY A 148 13.26 -12.75 -11.34
C GLY A 148 13.07 -13.93 -10.41
N MET A 149 12.96 -15.17 -10.91
CA MET A 149 13.31 -16.36 -10.12
C MET A 149 13.89 -17.46 -11.02
N THR A 150 15.08 -17.18 -11.57
CA THR A 150 16.07 -18.22 -11.87
C THR A 150 17.39 -17.74 -11.29
N GLY A 151 17.79 -18.27 -10.13
CA GLY A 151 19.08 -17.88 -9.53
C GLY A 151 19.14 -18.00 -8.02
N GLY A 152 18.90 -19.20 -7.49
CA GLY A 152 19.15 -19.54 -6.09
C GLY A 152 19.43 -21.03 -5.92
N ALA A 153 19.94 -21.69 -6.96
CA ALA A 153 20.52 -23.01 -6.82
C ALA A 153 21.93 -22.79 -6.27
N SER A 154 22.10 -23.25 -5.04
CA SER A 154 23.36 -23.55 -4.38
C SER A 154 24.34 -24.21 -5.37
N GLU A 155 25.29 -23.44 -5.91
CA GLU A 155 26.53 -24.02 -6.43
C GLU A 155 27.47 -24.18 -5.25
N GLY A 156 27.60 -25.42 -4.79
CA GLY A 156 28.63 -25.80 -3.85
C GLY A 156 30.00 -25.46 -4.43
N GLN A 157 30.72 -24.56 -3.76
CA GLN A 157 32.17 -24.53 -3.92
C GLN A 157 32.73 -25.73 -3.16
N GLU A 158 32.95 -26.80 -3.92
CA GLU A 158 33.81 -27.91 -3.56
C GLU A 158 35.21 -27.38 -3.19
N HIS A 159 35.71 -27.88 -2.06
CA HIS A 159 37.12 -27.94 -1.76
C HIS A 159 37.89 -28.59 -2.91
N LEU A 160 38.97 -27.96 -3.37
CA LEU A 160 40.15 -28.65 -3.90
C LEU A 160 41.43 -27.87 -3.54
N HIS A 161 42.19 -28.51 -2.64
CA HIS A 161 43.62 -28.41 -2.29
C HIS A 161 44.30 -27.05 -2.05
#